data_AF-A0A257WDQ6-F1
#
_entry.id   AF-A0A257WDQ6-F1
#
_cell.length_a   1.000
_cell.length_b   1.000
_cell.length_c   1.000
_cell.angle_alpha   90.00
_cell.angle_beta   90.00
_cell.angle_gamma   90.00
#
_symmetry.space_group_name_H-M   'P 1'
#
loop_
_entity.id
_entity.type
_entity.pdbx_description
1 polymer ?
#
loop_
_entity_poly.entity_id
_entity_poly.type
_entity_poly.pdbx_seq_one_letter_code
_entity_poly.pdbx_strand_id
1 'polypeptide(L)'
;MDVPPPQDYHPLPDKLFLNVGDGRFEDISVEAGIRTDGMGLGVVAADFNRDGRPDLCVANDVVGNHLYWGSSSFPLREDGERSGIAYNESGSPEGSMGIDAEDVNGDGLPDIWVTNFELEDNSLYLNLGDNHFQHGSARMGLAGIGRALVGFGTGFQDFDNDGWPDLYILNGHVQYHSPRSPFLQPAFLLRNVEGRRFEDITPRAGPWFSVPRAGRGAAVGDLNNDGTLDLIISSLDEPLTILRNRLRTTGSLRLRLIGVGSSRDPIGAVISSPFRDRRIIRFAKSGAGYMSQSDPRIVIPLDSDADSVEVAVNWPSGRHEVFREPAVAGDHVLVEGRGEKFH
;
A
#
# COMPACT_ATOMS: atom_id res chain seq x y z
N MET A 1 0.24 -21.68 -29.57
CA MET A 1 0.32 -20.86 -28.35
C MET A 1 -0.47 -21.63 -27.31
N ASP A 2 0.18 -22.12 -26.26
CA ASP A 2 -0.42 -23.08 -25.31
C ASP A 2 -0.96 -22.42 -24.03
N VAL A 3 -0.91 -21.09 -23.91
CA VAL A 3 -1.51 -20.35 -22.80
C VAL A 3 -2.39 -19.22 -23.37
N PRO A 4 -3.70 -19.19 -23.07
CA PRO A 4 -4.58 -18.11 -23.48
C PRO A 4 -4.23 -16.82 -22.71
N PRO A 5 -4.28 -15.63 -23.35
CA PRO A 5 -4.14 -14.35 -22.66
C PRO A 5 -5.29 -14.13 -21.65
N PRO A 6 -5.14 -13.20 -20.69
CA PRO A 6 -6.16 -12.94 -19.66
C PRO A 6 -7.57 -12.71 -20.19
N GLN A 7 -7.70 -12.11 -21.37
CA GLN A 7 -8.99 -11.84 -22.01
C GLN A 7 -9.73 -13.12 -22.48
N ASP A 8 -9.05 -14.27 -22.55
CA ASP A 8 -9.56 -15.52 -23.13
C ASP A 8 -9.90 -16.60 -22.07
N TYR A 9 -9.85 -16.28 -20.77
CA TYR A 9 -10.32 -17.18 -19.71
C TYR A 9 -11.40 -16.56 -18.81
N HIS A 10 -12.20 -17.42 -18.17
CA HIS A 10 -13.22 -16.97 -17.23
C HIS A 10 -12.59 -16.49 -15.92
N PRO A 11 -13.05 -15.36 -15.35
CA PRO A 11 -12.57 -14.87 -14.05
C PRO A 11 -12.62 -15.95 -12.97
N LEU A 12 -11.62 -15.95 -12.09
CA LEU A 12 -11.66 -16.71 -10.84
C LEU A 12 -12.07 -15.73 -9.74
N PRO A 13 -13.30 -15.84 -9.19
CA PRO A 13 -13.79 -14.90 -8.19
C PRO A 13 -12.91 -14.88 -6.94
N ASP A 14 -12.75 -13.67 -6.39
CA ASP A 14 -12.16 -13.49 -5.07
C ASP A 14 -12.93 -14.26 -4.00
N LYS A 15 -12.24 -14.59 -2.92
CA LYS A 15 -12.81 -15.33 -1.79
C LYS A 15 -12.68 -14.54 -0.49
N LEU A 16 -13.79 -14.43 0.23
CA LEU A 16 -13.81 -13.89 1.59
C LEU A 16 -14.15 -15.00 2.59
N PHE A 17 -13.23 -15.22 3.52
CA PHE A 17 -13.37 -16.23 4.56
C PHE A 17 -13.57 -15.58 5.93
N LEU A 18 -14.67 -15.92 6.61
CA LEU A 18 -14.96 -15.46 7.97
C LEU A 18 -14.30 -16.39 8.98
N ASN A 19 -13.46 -15.84 9.87
CA ASN A 19 -12.97 -16.58 11.04
C ASN A 19 -14.09 -16.71 12.07
N VAL A 20 -14.53 -17.94 12.36
CA VAL A 20 -15.64 -18.22 13.30
C VAL A 20 -15.16 -18.48 14.74
N GLY A 21 -13.90 -18.19 15.05
CA GLY A 21 -13.36 -18.10 16.42
C GLY A 21 -12.85 -19.40 17.03
N ASP A 22 -13.01 -20.54 16.36
CA ASP A 22 -12.56 -21.86 16.80
C ASP A 22 -11.43 -22.44 15.94
N GLY A 23 -10.76 -21.57 15.17
CA GLY A 23 -9.72 -21.95 14.21
C GLY A 23 -10.26 -22.38 12.84
N ARG A 24 -11.59 -22.37 12.63
CA ARG A 24 -12.20 -22.59 11.32
C ARG A 24 -12.49 -21.28 10.60
N PHE A 25 -12.61 -21.41 9.28
CA PHE A 25 -12.97 -20.35 8.37
C PHE A 25 -14.13 -20.79 7.48
N GLU A 26 -15.11 -19.92 7.29
CA GLU A 26 -16.27 -20.17 6.43
C GLU A 26 -16.20 -19.26 5.19
N ASP A 27 -16.38 -19.84 4.00
CA ASP A 27 -16.48 -19.06 2.75
C ASP A 27 -17.82 -18.34 2.73
N ILE A 28 -17.76 -17.02 2.94
CA ILE A 28 -18.92 -16.13 2.95
C ILE A 28 -18.96 -15.25 1.70
N SER A 29 -18.24 -15.59 0.63
CA SER A 29 -18.06 -14.70 -0.54
C SER A 29 -19.40 -14.25 -1.14
N VAL A 30 -20.37 -15.17 -1.25
CA VAL A 30 -21.72 -14.87 -1.76
C VAL A 30 -22.51 -14.00 -0.78
N GLU A 31 -22.47 -14.32 0.52
CA GLU A 31 -23.16 -13.54 1.56
C GLU A 31 -22.60 -12.12 1.66
N ALA A 32 -21.28 -11.99 1.57
CA ALA A 32 -20.55 -10.74 1.60
C ALA A 32 -20.70 -9.90 0.33
N GLY A 33 -21.34 -10.41 -0.72
CA GLY A 33 -21.52 -9.68 -1.97
C GLY A 33 -20.22 -9.51 -2.79
N ILE A 34 -19.25 -10.41 -2.60
CA ILE A 34 -18.03 -10.41 -3.41
C ILE A 34 -18.41 -10.72 -4.86
N ARG A 35 -17.90 -9.90 -5.77
CA ARG A 35 -18.25 -10.00 -7.19
C ARG A 35 -17.57 -11.20 -7.84
N THR A 36 -18.23 -11.77 -8.85
CA THR A 36 -17.73 -12.94 -9.56
C THR A 36 -17.06 -12.62 -10.89
N ASP A 37 -16.99 -11.34 -11.26
CA ASP A 37 -16.42 -10.85 -12.51
C ASP A 37 -15.06 -10.16 -12.32
N GLY A 38 -14.50 -10.17 -11.10
CA GLY A 38 -13.16 -9.66 -10.81
C GLY A 38 -12.06 -10.64 -11.21
N MET A 39 -10.91 -10.11 -11.61
CA MET A 39 -9.69 -10.85 -11.92
C MET A 39 -8.57 -10.39 -10.98
N GLY A 40 -8.78 -10.57 -9.68
CA GLY A 40 -7.96 -9.99 -8.63
C GLY A 40 -6.51 -10.49 -8.65
N LEU A 41 -5.55 -9.56 -8.64
CA LEU A 41 -4.12 -9.83 -8.52
C LEU A 41 -3.47 -9.18 -7.29
N GLY A 42 -4.13 -8.17 -6.71
CA GLY A 42 -3.70 -7.50 -5.49
C GLY A 42 -4.90 -7.01 -4.69
N VAL A 43 -4.77 -6.99 -3.37
CA VAL A 43 -5.77 -6.42 -2.46
C VAL A 43 -5.08 -5.58 -1.40
N VAL A 44 -5.67 -4.44 -1.06
CA VAL A 44 -5.30 -3.65 0.12
C VAL A 44 -6.55 -3.40 0.96
N ALA A 45 -6.40 -3.61 2.27
CA ALA A 45 -7.42 -3.34 3.27
C ALA A 45 -7.00 -2.13 4.12
N ALA A 46 -7.82 -1.10 4.12
CA ALA A 46 -7.64 0.15 4.87
C ALA A 46 -9.01 0.80 5.12
N ASP A 47 -9.08 1.80 5.99
CA ASP A 47 -10.30 2.60 6.20
C ASP A 47 -10.24 3.86 5.32
N PHE A 48 -10.73 3.76 4.07
CA PHE A 48 -10.59 4.82 3.07
C PHE A 48 -11.55 5.98 3.30
N ASN A 49 -12.71 5.71 3.88
CA ASN A 49 -13.74 6.71 4.18
C ASN A 49 -13.68 7.25 5.62
N ARG A 50 -12.79 6.69 6.46
CA ARG A 50 -12.57 7.04 7.88
C ARG A 50 -13.80 6.80 8.76
N ASP A 51 -14.57 5.73 8.48
CA ASP A 51 -15.75 5.36 9.27
C ASP A 51 -15.46 4.33 10.38
N GLY A 52 -14.19 3.92 10.52
CA GLY A 52 -13.71 2.93 11.48
C GLY A 52 -13.88 1.49 11.02
N ARG A 53 -14.28 1.24 9.77
CA ARG A 53 -14.41 -0.11 9.20
C ARG A 53 -13.42 -0.30 8.05
N PRO A 54 -12.67 -1.40 8.03
CA PRO A 54 -11.84 -1.71 6.88
C PRO A 54 -12.67 -1.90 5.62
N ASP A 55 -12.29 -1.17 4.59
CA ASP A 55 -12.68 -1.32 3.20
C ASP A 55 -11.68 -2.24 2.48
N LEU A 56 -12.08 -2.78 1.33
CA LEU A 56 -11.23 -3.63 0.49
C LEU A 56 -11.12 -3.05 -0.91
N CYS A 57 -9.92 -2.68 -1.34
CA CYS A 57 -9.65 -2.31 -2.73
C CYS A 57 -8.91 -3.45 -3.43
N VAL A 58 -9.41 -3.88 -4.59
CA VAL A 58 -8.87 -5.00 -5.38
C VAL A 58 -8.40 -4.48 -6.73
N ALA A 59 -7.12 -4.71 -7.03
CA ALA A 59 -6.55 -4.52 -8.35
C ALA A 59 -6.93 -5.72 -9.23
N ASN A 60 -7.68 -5.47 -10.29
CA ASN A 60 -8.17 -6.48 -11.22
C ASN A 60 -7.48 -6.38 -12.58
N ASP A 61 -7.02 -7.52 -13.09
CA ASP A 61 -6.45 -7.62 -14.42
C ASP A 61 -7.55 -7.45 -15.49
N VAL A 62 -7.38 -6.50 -16.42
CA VAL A 62 -8.20 -6.28 -17.64
C VAL A 62 -9.69 -6.03 -17.44
N VAL A 63 -10.16 -5.94 -16.20
CA VAL A 63 -11.53 -5.53 -15.82
C VAL A 63 -11.46 -4.40 -14.79
N GLY A 64 -12.60 -3.82 -14.44
CA GLY A 64 -12.61 -2.68 -13.51
C GLY A 64 -12.10 -3.08 -12.12
N ASN A 65 -11.26 -2.24 -11.51
CA ASN A 65 -10.89 -2.40 -10.10
C ASN A 65 -12.14 -2.33 -9.20
N HIS A 66 -12.15 -3.09 -8.11
CA HIS A 66 -13.26 -3.11 -7.17
C HIS A 66 -12.90 -2.38 -5.88
N LEU A 67 -13.86 -1.65 -5.32
CA LEU A 67 -13.76 -1.06 -3.98
C LEU A 67 -15.00 -1.45 -3.18
N TYR A 68 -14.80 -2.25 -2.15
CA TYR A 68 -15.85 -2.69 -1.24
C TYR A 68 -15.81 -1.86 0.04
N TRP A 69 -16.87 -1.10 0.30
CA TRP A 69 -17.01 -0.37 1.56
C TRP A 69 -17.31 -1.31 2.72
N GLY A 70 -16.56 -1.15 3.80
CA GLY A 70 -16.72 -1.85 5.07
C GLY A 70 -18.11 -1.64 5.66
N SER A 71 -18.61 -2.65 6.37
CA SER A 71 -19.95 -2.62 6.96
C SER A 71 -20.01 -3.44 8.25
N SER A 72 -20.95 -3.11 9.13
CA SER A 72 -21.24 -3.93 10.31
C SER A 72 -21.95 -5.24 9.99
N SER A 73 -22.45 -5.37 8.75
CA SER A 73 -23.19 -6.54 8.28
C SER A 73 -22.98 -6.73 6.78
N PHE A 74 -23.05 -7.97 6.34
CA PHE A 74 -23.04 -8.30 4.92
C PHE A 74 -24.40 -8.05 4.25
N PRO A 75 -24.44 -7.80 2.92
CA PRO A 75 -23.31 -7.74 2.00
C PRO A 75 -22.51 -6.43 2.12
N LEU A 76 -21.25 -6.47 1.67
CA LEU A 76 -20.46 -5.27 1.41
C LEU A 76 -20.97 -4.58 0.14
N ARG A 77 -20.78 -3.26 0.07
CA ARG A 77 -21.15 -2.47 -1.11
C ARG A 77 -19.92 -2.28 -1.99
N GLU A 78 -19.91 -2.92 -3.15
CA GLU A 78 -18.95 -2.62 -4.21
C GLU A 78 -19.31 -1.30 -4.91
N ASP A 79 -18.33 -0.42 -5.11
CA ASP A 79 -18.53 0.96 -5.56
C ASP A 79 -17.35 1.50 -6.40
N GLY A 80 -16.53 0.64 -6.98
CA GLY A 80 -15.29 1.01 -7.69
C GLY A 80 -15.53 1.99 -8.85
N GLU A 81 -16.60 1.80 -9.61
CA GLU A 81 -16.97 2.69 -10.72
C GLU A 81 -17.40 4.07 -10.21
N ARG A 82 -18.27 4.12 -9.21
CA ARG A 82 -18.82 5.37 -8.66
C ARG A 82 -17.78 6.16 -7.87
N SER A 83 -16.89 5.47 -7.17
CA SER A 83 -15.78 6.07 -6.43
C SER A 83 -14.66 6.56 -7.34
N GLY A 84 -14.60 6.10 -8.60
CA GLY A 84 -13.64 6.59 -9.60
C GLY A 84 -12.35 5.78 -9.69
N ILE A 85 -12.28 4.60 -9.07
CA ILE A 85 -11.07 3.75 -9.07
C ILE A 85 -11.11 2.61 -10.10
N ALA A 86 -12.29 2.31 -10.67
CA ALA A 86 -12.46 1.14 -11.54
C ALA A 86 -11.69 1.23 -12.87
N TYR A 87 -11.52 2.44 -13.41
CA TYR A 87 -11.01 2.65 -14.77
C TYR A 87 -9.97 3.77 -14.81
N ASN A 88 -9.23 3.84 -15.91
CA ASN A 88 -8.35 4.96 -16.20
C ASN A 88 -9.11 6.24 -16.60
N GLU A 89 -8.37 7.34 -16.83
CA GLU A 89 -8.94 8.64 -17.22
C GLU A 89 -9.79 8.60 -18.51
N SER A 90 -9.61 7.58 -19.35
CA SER A 90 -10.38 7.37 -20.58
C SER A 90 -11.56 6.40 -20.41
N GLY A 91 -11.81 5.91 -19.21
CA GLY A 91 -12.89 4.96 -18.91
C GLY A 91 -12.61 3.53 -19.39
N SER A 92 -11.35 3.15 -19.57
CA SER A 92 -10.95 1.79 -19.95
C SER A 92 -10.41 1.02 -18.73
N PRO A 93 -10.68 -0.29 -18.62
CA PRO A 93 -9.98 -1.13 -17.65
C PRO A 93 -8.51 -1.30 -18.05
N GLU A 94 -7.68 -1.62 -17.07
CA GLU A 94 -6.23 -1.76 -17.19
C GLU A 94 -5.80 -3.12 -16.63
N GLY A 95 -4.61 -3.61 -17.00
CA GLY A 95 -4.00 -4.80 -16.42
C GLY A 95 -3.47 -4.55 -15.02
N SER A 96 -4.37 -4.30 -14.07
CA SER A 96 -4.01 -3.90 -12.70
C SER A 96 -3.43 -5.08 -11.91
N MET A 97 -2.25 -4.88 -11.31
CA MET A 97 -1.49 -5.93 -10.63
C MET A 97 -1.16 -5.56 -9.18
N GLY A 98 -0.08 -4.80 -8.96
CA GLY A 98 0.32 -4.37 -7.64
C GLY A 98 -0.56 -3.23 -7.14
N ILE A 99 -0.83 -3.21 -5.84
CA ILE A 99 -1.67 -2.18 -5.21
C ILE A 99 -1.08 -1.74 -3.88
N ASP A 100 -1.20 -0.46 -3.52
CA ASP A 100 -0.93 0.01 -2.16
C ASP A 100 -1.76 1.25 -1.82
N ALA A 101 -1.82 1.64 -0.55
CA ALA A 101 -2.51 2.84 -0.10
C ALA A 101 -1.74 3.62 0.98
N GLU A 102 -1.63 4.94 0.85
CA GLU A 102 -0.95 5.81 1.84
C GLU A 102 -1.34 7.29 1.63
N ASP A 103 -1.10 8.15 2.63
CA ASP A 103 -1.29 9.62 2.51
C ASP A 103 -0.11 10.24 1.78
N VAL A 104 -0.19 10.33 0.44
CA VAL A 104 0.95 10.77 -0.37
C VAL A 104 0.99 12.28 -0.57
N ASN A 105 -0.11 12.98 -0.28
CA ASN A 105 -0.24 14.42 -0.51
C ASN A 105 -0.31 15.24 0.80
N GLY A 106 -0.48 14.58 1.95
CA GLY A 106 -0.49 15.19 3.28
C GLY A 106 -1.84 15.70 3.76
N ASP A 107 -2.94 15.37 3.08
CA ASP A 107 -4.32 15.71 3.52
C ASP A 107 -4.87 14.71 4.56
N GLY A 108 -4.12 13.64 4.81
CA GLY A 108 -4.41 12.60 5.78
C GLY A 108 -5.34 11.51 5.28
N LEU A 109 -5.88 11.61 4.07
CA LEU A 109 -6.70 10.55 3.49
C LEU A 109 -5.77 9.54 2.80
N PRO A 110 -6.08 8.22 2.89
CA PRO A 110 -5.30 7.23 2.16
C PRO A 110 -5.64 7.31 0.67
N ASP A 111 -4.62 7.62 -0.14
CA ASP A 111 -4.64 7.56 -1.60
C ASP A 111 -4.35 6.13 -2.06
N ILE A 112 -4.79 5.74 -3.27
CA ILE A 112 -4.59 4.37 -3.81
C ILE A 112 -3.63 4.41 -4.98
N TRP A 113 -2.66 3.51 -5.00
CA TRP A 113 -1.74 3.30 -6.11
C TRP A 113 -1.91 1.91 -6.72
N VAL A 114 -1.88 1.84 -8.04
CA VAL A 114 -1.98 0.60 -8.81
C VAL A 114 -0.92 0.57 -9.92
N THR A 115 -0.22 -0.56 -10.06
CA THR A 115 0.64 -0.79 -11.22
C THR A 115 -0.08 -1.54 -12.33
N ASN A 116 0.21 -1.18 -13.58
CA ASN A 116 -0.51 -1.64 -14.76
C ASN A 116 0.39 -2.32 -15.80
N PHE A 117 -0.22 -2.80 -16.90
CA PHE A 117 0.46 -3.50 -17.97
C PHE A 117 1.17 -2.54 -18.93
N GLU A 118 1.96 -3.10 -19.85
CA GLU A 118 2.63 -2.33 -20.88
C GLU A 118 1.64 -1.48 -21.71
N LEU A 119 2.02 -0.23 -21.97
CA LEU A 119 1.27 0.82 -22.67
C LEU A 119 0.12 1.44 -21.87
N GLU A 120 -0.03 1.07 -20.61
CA GLU A 120 -0.95 1.68 -19.65
C GLU A 120 -0.14 2.51 -18.63
N ASP A 121 -0.69 3.62 -18.14
CA ASP A 121 -0.04 4.34 -17.05
C ASP A 121 -0.25 3.59 -15.75
N ASN A 122 0.72 3.64 -14.84
CA ASN A 122 0.43 3.29 -13.45
C ASN A 122 -0.47 4.39 -12.83
N SER A 123 -1.45 3.96 -12.06
CA SER A 123 -2.57 4.80 -11.64
C SER A 123 -2.48 5.17 -10.15
N LEU A 124 -2.32 6.46 -9.86
CA LEU A 124 -2.52 7.05 -8.54
C LEU A 124 -3.91 7.66 -8.48
N TYR A 125 -4.72 7.22 -7.53
CA TYR A 125 -6.04 7.75 -7.23
C TYR A 125 -5.98 8.53 -5.93
N LEU A 126 -6.05 9.86 -6.01
CA LEU A 126 -6.08 10.74 -4.86
C LEU A 126 -7.46 10.71 -4.21
N ASN A 127 -7.51 10.48 -2.91
CA ASN A 127 -8.74 10.45 -2.14
C ASN A 127 -9.23 11.87 -1.86
N LEU A 128 -10.43 12.21 -2.31
CA LEU A 128 -11.01 13.55 -2.14
C LEU A 128 -11.94 13.63 -0.92
N GLY A 129 -12.09 12.53 -0.18
CA GLY A 129 -13.13 12.37 0.81
C GLY A 129 -14.49 12.04 0.17
N ASP A 130 -15.52 11.94 1.02
CA ASP A 130 -16.90 11.66 0.61
C ASP A 130 -17.04 10.42 -0.32
N ASN A 131 -16.17 9.43 -0.19
CA ASN A 131 -16.11 8.20 -1.01
C ASN A 131 -15.72 8.40 -2.48
N HIS A 132 -15.05 9.50 -2.82
CA HIS A 132 -14.62 9.79 -4.19
C HIS A 132 -13.10 9.88 -4.31
N PHE A 133 -12.59 9.37 -5.43
CA PHE A 133 -11.19 9.47 -5.81
C PHE A 133 -11.04 10.16 -7.17
N GLN A 134 -9.88 10.76 -7.39
CA GLN A 134 -9.51 11.38 -8.65
C GLN A 134 -8.14 10.89 -9.12
N HIS A 135 -8.00 10.67 -10.43
CA HIS A 135 -6.71 10.42 -11.05
C HIS A 135 -5.70 11.54 -10.75
N GLY A 136 -4.60 11.15 -10.10
CA GLY A 136 -3.55 12.01 -9.59
C GLY A 136 -2.18 11.78 -10.19
N SER A 137 -1.98 10.76 -11.04
CA SER A 137 -0.66 10.44 -11.61
C SER A 137 -0.03 11.63 -12.31
N ALA A 138 -0.77 12.38 -13.13
CA ALA A 138 -0.26 13.59 -13.79
C ALA A 138 0.08 14.70 -12.78
N ARG A 139 -0.80 14.95 -11.81
CA ARG A 139 -0.61 15.98 -10.78
C ARG A 139 0.62 15.72 -9.92
N MET A 140 0.88 14.46 -9.60
CA MET A 140 1.99 14.02 -8.75
C MET A 140 3.27 13.70 -9.53
N GLY A 141 3.32 13.97 -10.84
CA GLY A 141 4.52 13.76 -11.66
C GLY A 141 4.84 12.30 -11.98
N LEU A 142 3.86 11.40 -11.86
CA LEU A 142 3.98 9.97 -12.14
C LEU A 142 3.52 9.57 -13.55
N ALA A 143 2.81 10.45 -14.27
CA ALA A 143 2.31 10.14 -15.62
C ALA A 143 3.45 9.74 -16.57
N GLY A 144 3.29 8.62 -17.26
CA GLY A 144 4.29 8.07 -18.17
C GLY A 144 5.43 7.29 -17.50
N ILE A 145 5.61 7.36 -16.17
CA ILE A 145 6.62 6.55 -15.47
C ILE A 145 6.19 5.09 -15.53
N GLY A 146 7.02 4.28 -16.18
CA GLY A 146 6.75 2.86 -16.36
C GLY A 146 5.70 2.53 -17.44
N ARG A 147 5.15 3.50 -18.19
CA ARG A 147 4.14 3.23 -19.24
C ARG A 147 4.60 2.22 -20.29
N ALA A 148 5.90 2.16 -20.59
CA ALA A 148 6.45 1.20 -21.54
C ALA A 148 6.86 -0.14 -20.90
N LEU A 149 6.50 -0.38 -19.63
CA LEU A 149 6.93 -1.52 -18.82
C LEU A 149 5.70 -2.24 -18.25
N VAL A 150 5.90 -3.43 -17.68
CA VAL A 150 4.87 -4.18 -16.97
C VAL A 150 5.18 -4.13 -15.47
N GLY A 151 4.32 -3.46 -14.70
CA GLY A 151 4.51 -3.24 -13.27
C GLY A 151 3.90 -4.33 -12.40
N PHE A 152 4.65 -4.79 -11.39
CA PHE A 152 4.22 -5.83 -10.44
C PHE A 152 4.33 -5.32 -9.00
N GLY A 153 5.36 -5.70 -8.26
CA GLY A 153 5.53 -5.31 -6.87
C GLY A 153 5.74 -3.81 -6.74
N THR A 154 5.05 -3.22 -5.78
CA THR A 154 5.05 -1.78 -5.54
C THR A 154 4.79 -1.51 -4.07
N GLY A 155 5.05 -0.30 -3.60
CA GLY A 155 4.64 0.11 -2.26
C GLY A 155 5.11 1.50 -1.87
N PHE A 156 4.36 2.11 -0.96
CA PHE A 156 4.62 3.40 -0.34
C PHE A 156 5.31 3.22 1.01
N GLN A 157 6.52 3.77 1.15
CA GLN A 157 7.33 3.68 2.36
C GLN A 157 8.26 4.90 2.47
N ASP A 158 8.49 5.40 3.69
CA ASP A 158 9.38 6.53 3.96
C ASP A 158 10.83 6.03 4.07
N PHE A 159 11.57 5.98 2.94
CA PHE A 159 12.92 5.40 2.91
C PHE A 159 14.01 6.37 3.39
N ASP A 160 13.75 7.67 3.42
CA ASP A 160 14.71 8.68 3.83
C ASP A 160 14.37 9.37 5.17
N ASN A 161 13.34 8.87 5.87
CA ASN A 161 12.83 9.35 7.16
C ASN A 161 12.50 10.84 7.14
N ASP A 162 11.98 11.37 6.02
CA ASP A 162 11.57 12.76 5.90
C ASP A 162 10.08 13.00 6.22
N GLY A 163 9.34 11.93 6.52
CA GLY A 163 7.94 11.95 6.88
C GLY A 163 7.01 11.76 5.68
N TRP A 164 7.52 11.79 4.45
CA TRP A 164 6.76 11.54 3.23
C TRP A 164 6.96 10.11 2.71
N PRO A 165 5.89 9.42 2.29
CA PRO A 165 6.02 8.09 1.71
C PRO A 165 6.60 8.18 0.29
N ASP A 166 7.75 7.55 0.08
CA ASP A 166 8.35 7.30 -1.23
C ASP A 166 7.72 6.08 -1.90
N LEU A 167 7.94 5.91 -3.21
CA LEU A 167 7.34 4.85 -4.02
C LEU A 167 8.42 4.01 -4.71
N TYR A 168 8.39 2.70 -4.53
CA TYR A 168 9.15 1.77 -5.38
C TYR A 168 8.23 1.06 -6.38
N ILE A 169 8.75 0.75 -7.56
CA ILE A 169 8.04 -0.01 -8.59
C ILE A 169 8.98 -1.09 -9.14
N LEU A 170 8.55 -2.34 -9.09
CA LEU A 170 9.24 -3.47 -9.68
C LEU A 170 8.59 -3.83 -11.01
N ASN A 171 9.41 -3.88 -12.06
CA ASN A 171 8.95 -4.21 -13.40
C ASN A 171 9.57 -5.51 -13.91
N GLY A 172 8.95 -6.07 -14.93
CA GLY A 172 9.47 -7.21 -15.68
C GLY A 172 8.38 -7.85 -16.52
N HIS A 173 8.59 -8.05 -17.81
CA HIS A 173 7.53 -8.55 -18.68
C HIS A 173 7.07 -9.97 -18.30
N VAL A 174 5.91 -10.39 -18.82
CA VAL A 174 5.47 -11.80 -18.85
C VAL A 174 6.21 -12.59 -19.94
N GLN A 175 6.18 -13.93 -19.86
CA GLN A 175 6.96 -14.84 -20.72
C GLN A 175 6.71 -14.63 -22.23
N TYR A 176 5.45 -14.42 -22.62
CA TYR A 176 5.08 -14.11 -23.99
C TYR A 176 5.06 -12.60 -24.19
N HIS A 177 6.02 -12.10 -24.96
CA HIS A 177 6.30 -10.67 -25.06
C HIS A 177 6.85 -10.32 -26.43
N SER A 178 6.66 -9.06 -26.82
CA SER A 178 7.25 -8.53 -28.05
C SER A 178 8.77 -8.47 -27.90
N PRO A 179 9.58 -8.83 -28.92
CA PRO A 179 11.03 -8.62 -28.87
C PRO A 179 11.46 -7.16 -28.66
N ARG A 180 10.54 -6.20 -28.83
CA ARG A 180 10.78 -4.77 -28.58
C ARG A 180 10.57 -4.35 -27.13
N SER A 181 9.97 -5.22 -26.31
CA SER A 181 9.79 -5.01 -24.89
C SER A 181 10.53 -6.11 -24.15
N PRO A 182 11.69 -5.85 -23.54
CA PRO A 182 12.49 -6.90 -22.93
C PRO A 182 11.81 -7.50 -21.69
N PHE A 183 12.00 -8.80 -21.46
CA PHE A 183 11.54 -9.49 -20.25
C PHE A 183 12.09 -8.87 -18.96
N LEU A 184 13.40 -8.55 -18.96
CA LEU A 184 14.04 -7.87 -17.84
C LEU A 184 13.85 -6.35 -18.00
N GLN A 185 13.25 -5.72 -17.01
CA GLN A 185 12.88 -4.30 -17.03
C GLN A 185 13.44 -3.57 -15.81
N PRO A 186 13.72 -2.25 -15.91
CA PRO A 186 14.25 -1.48 -14.79
C PRO A 186 13.22 -1.38 -13.66
N ALA A 187 13.68 -1.41 -12.41
CA ALA A 187 12.88 -0.99 -11.26
C ALA A 187 12.98 0.53 -11.06
N PHE A 188 12.03 1.12 -10.36
CA PHE A 188 12.06 2.53 -9.97
C PHE A 188 12.08 2.69 -8.45
N LEU A 189 12.78 3.72 -7.98
CA LEU A 189 12.61 4.31 -6.67
C LEU A 189 12.35 5.81 -6.86
N LEU A 190 11.20 6.26 -6.41
CA LEU A 190 10.68 7.61 -6.62
C LEU A 190 10.47 8.27 -5.27
N ARG A 191 11.15 9.40 -5.06
CA ARG A 191 11.07 10.15 -3.80
C ARG A 191 9.86 11.08 -3.80
N ASN A 192 9.08 11.10 -2.74
CA ASN A 192 8.01 12.08 -2.58
C ASN A 192 8.56 13.41 -2.08
N VAL A 193 8.38 14.47 -2.87
CA VAL A 193 8.85 15.81 -2.53
C VAL A 193 7.70 16.61 -1.94
N GLU A 194 7.62 16.55 -0.62
CA GLU A 194 6.73 17.37 0.21
C GLU A 194 5.24 17.24 -0.15
N GLY A 195 4.80 16.08 -0.61
CA GLY A 195 3.41 15.81 -1.01
C GLY A 195 2.99 16.51 -2.30
N ARG A 196 3.94 17.07 -3.05
CA ARG A 196 3.65 17.85 -4.27
C ARG A 196 3.88 17.05 -5.54
N ARG A 197 4.90 16.21 -5.56
CA ARG A 197 5.28 15.37 -6.70
C ARG A 197 6.23 14.27 -6.28
N PHE A 198 6.37 13.26 -7.12
CA PHE A 198 7.42 12.27 -7.05
C PHE A 198 8.58 12.64 -7.98
N GLU A 199 9.81 12.41 -7.52
CA GLU A 199 11.04 12.57 -8.29
C GLU A 199 11.73 11.23 -8.48
N ASP A 200 12.14 10.92 -9.71
CA ASP A 200 12.92 9.71 -9.98
C ASP A 200 14.32 9.80 -9.37
N ILE A 201 14.55 9.00 -8.32
CA ILE A 201 15.84 8.88 -7.66
C ILE A 201 16.54 7.55 -7.97
N THR A 202 15.99 6.75 -8.89
CA THR A 202 16.53 5.45 -9.34
C THR A 202 18.03 5.51 -9.67
N PRO A 203 18.56 6.54 -10.37
CA PRO A 203 20.00 6.61 -10.65
C PRO A 203 20.90 6.72 -9.42
N ARG A 204 20.33 7.09 -8.25
CA ARG A 204 21.02 7.26 -6.97
C ARG A 204 20.60 6.22 -5.92
N ALA A 205 19.66 5.32 -6.25
CA ALA A 205 19.12 4.30 -5.36
C ALA A 205 20.06 3.10 -5.13
N GLY A 206 21.25 3.12 -5.75
CA GLY A 206 22.30 2.13 -5.59
C GLY A 206 22.41 1.16 -6.77
N PRO A 207 23.45 0.30 -6.78
CA PRO A 207 23.81 -0.50 -7.95
C PRO A 207 22.73 -1.49 -8.40
N TRP A 208 21.90 -1.98 -7.48
CA TRP A 208 20.86 -2.95 -7.82
C TRP A 208 19.84 -2.37 -8.80
N PHE A 209 19.43 -1.11 -8.62
CA PHE A 209 18.49 -0.41 -9.51
C PHE A 209 19.04 -0.13 -10.92
N SER A 210 20.36 -0.25 -11.12
CA SER A 210 20.98 -0.05 -12.44
C SER A 210 20.88 -1.27 -13.36
N VAL A 211 20.40 -2.42 -12.85
CA VAL A 211 20.31 -3.68 -13.58
C VAL A 211 18.84 -4.06 -13.76
N PRO A 212 18.32 -4.12 -14.99
CA PRO A 212 16.98 -4.62 -15.27
C PRO A 212 16.79 -6.06 -14.80
N ARG A 213 15.61 -6.37 -14.25
CA ARG A 213 15.26 -7.70 -13.72
C ARG A 213 13.82 -8.05 -14.05
N ALA A 214 13.42 -9.29 -13.78
CA ALA A 214 12.02 -9.70 -13.76
C ALA A 214 11.48 -9.58 -12.34
N GLY A 215 11.35 -8.34 -11.85
CA GLY A 215 10.86 -8.07 -10.49
C GLY A 215 9.41 -8.50 -10.33
N ARG A 216 9.08 -9.12 -9.18
CA ARG A 216 7.74 -9.57 -8.83
C ARG A 216 7.37 -9.06 -7.45
N GLY A 217 7.41 -9.92 -6.44
CA GLY A 217 7.04 -9.58 -5.08
C GLY A 217 8.09 -8.74 -4.35
N ALA A 218 7.64 -7.95 -3.38
CA ALA A 218 8.50 -7.24 -2.46
C ALA A 218 7.86 -7.13 -1.08
N ALA A 219 8.72 -7.07 -0.07
CA ALA A 219 8.33 -6.78 1.31
C ALA A 219 9.31 -5.77 1.90
N VAL A 220 8.80 -4.84 2.69
CA VAL A 220 9.59 -3.82 3.38
C VAL A 220 9.55 -4.06 4.88
N GLY A 221 10.68 -3.80 5.55
CA GLY A 221 10.79 -3.86 6.99
C GLY A 221 12.17 -3.43 7.46
N ASP A 222 12.30 -3.05 8.72
CA ASP A 222 13.59 -2.75 9.33
C ASP A 222 14.20 -4.06 9.88
N LEU A 223 15.05 -4.72 9.08
CA LEU A 223 15.52 -6.08 9.35
C LEU A 223 16.62 -6.14 10.40
N ASN A 224 17.39 -5.07 10.52
CA ASN A 224 18.51 -4.94 11.46
C ASN A 224 18.14 -4.07 12.69
N ASN A 225 16.91 -3.55 12.73
CA ASN A 225 16.37 -2.66 13.76
C ASN A 225 17.16 -1.35 13.90
N ASP A 226 17.71 -0.81 12.81
CA ASP A 226 18.51 0.43 12.82
C ASP A 226 17.68 1.72 12.59
N GLY A 227 16.37 1.57 12.46
CA GLY A 227 15.43 2.68 12.28
C GLY A 227 15.24 3.10 10.84
N THR A 228 15.79 2.35 9.89
CA THR A 228 15.64 2.58 8.44
C THR A 228 14.99 1.37 7.77
N LEU A 229 14.14 1.62 6.79
CA LEU A 229 13.41 0.56 6.11
C LEU A 229 14.27 -0.13 5.04
N ASP A 230 14.41 -1.45 5.12
CA ASP A 230 15.06 -2.29 4.12
C ASP A 230 14.02 -2.87 3.14
N LEU A 231 14.47 -3.22 1.93
CA LEU A 231 13.61 -3.78 0.87
C LEU A 231 14.06 -5.20 0.51
N ILE A 232 13.15 -6.17 0.64
CA ILE A 232 13.33 -7.56 0.20
C ILE A 232 12.59 -7.76 -1.11
N ILE A 233 13.26 -8.33 -2.11
CA ILE A 233 12.73 -8.44 -3.48
C ILE A 233 12.82 -9.88 -3.96
N SER A 234 11.71 -10.36 -4.51
CA SER A 234 11.63 -11.60 -5.27
C SER A 234 11.61 -11.29 -6.77
N SER A 235 12.56 -11.86 -7.51
CA SER A 235 12.62 -11.78 -8.97
C SER A 235 12.53 -13.18 -9.56
N LEU A 236 11.95 -13.32 -10.74
CA LEU A 236 11.87 -14.62 -11.42
C LEU A 236 13.26 -15.15 -11.74
N ASP A 237 13.47 -16.45 -11.49
CA ASP A 237 14.70 -17.19 -11.77
C ASP A 237 15.98 -16.58 -11.15
N GLU A 238 15.84 -15.81 -10.07
CA GLU A 238 16.94 -15.22 -9.31
C GLU A 238 16.80 -15.48 -7.81
N PRO A 239 17.91 -15.45 -7.03
CA PRO A 239 17.83 -15.44 -5.57
C PRO A 239 17.07 -14.23 -5.03
N LEU A 240 16.47 -14.38 -3.85
CA LEU A 240 15.94 -13.24 -3.09
C LEU A 240 17.04 -12.19 -2.89
N THR A 241 16.69 -10.93 -3.16
CA THR A 241 17.58 -9.79 -2.90
C THR A 241 17.16 -9.09 -1.62
N ILE A 242 18.14 -8.70 -0.80
CA ILE A 242 17.93 -7.78 0.34
C ILE A 242 18.71 -6.51 0.05
N LEU A 243 18.00 -5.39 -0.08
CA LEU A 243 18.56 -4.06 -0.18
C LEU A 243 18.50 -3.44 1.21
N ARG A 244 19.68 -3.30 1.83
CA ARG A 244 19.79 -2.63 3.13
C ARG A 244 19.90 -1.13 2.95
N ASN A 245 19.03 -0.41 3.62
CA ASN A 245 19.12 1.03 3.69
C ASN A 245 20.33 1.43 4.55
N ARG A 246 20.99 2.53 4.16
CA ARG A 246 22.21 3.03 4.78
C ARG A 246 22.08 4.49 5.20
N LEU A 247 20.85 4.98 5.25
CA LEU A 247 20.54 6.30 5.75
C LEU A 247 21.12 6.46 7.16
N ARG A 248 21.73 7.61 7.43
CA ARG A 248 22.12 7.99 8.78
C ARG A 248 21.05 8.90 9.33
N THR A 249 20.37 8.44 10.37
CA THR A 249 19.21 9.08 10.95
C THR A 249 19.23 8.94 12.47
N THR A 250 18.39 9.73 13.13
CA THR A 250 17.98 9.62 14.54
C THR A 250 17.17 8.36 14.81
N GLY A 251 16.71 7.69 13.75
CA GLY A 251 15.96 6.45 13.78
C GLY A 251 14.46 6.68 13.67
N SER A 252 13.68 5.69 14.10
CA SER A 252 12.23 5.71 14.02
C SER A 252 11.59 4.91 15.15
N LEU A 253 10.37 5.29 15.52
CA LEU A 253 9.49 4.41 16.29
C LEU A 253 8.87 3.39 15.34
N ARG A 254 8.96 2.12 15.68
CA ARG A 254 8.28 1.02 15.00
C ARG A 254 7.11 0.57 15.85
N LEU A 255 5.93 1.08 15.51
CA LEU A 255 4.72 0.91 16.29
C LEU A 255 4.03 -0.41 15.92
N ARG A 256 3.79 -1.25 16.93
CA ARG A 256 2.86 -2.38 16.82
C ARG A 256 1.59 -2.07 17.59
N LEU A 257 0.48 -1.97 16.86
CA LEU A 257 -0.83 -1.75 17.45
C LEU A 257 -1.45 -3.08 17.88
N ILE A 258 -2.13 -3.07 19.03
CA ILE A 258 -2.86 -4.22 19.54
C ILE A 258 -4.29 -3.77 19.89
N GLY A 259 -5.25 -4.19 19.08
CA GLY A 259 -6.67 -4.00 19.36
C GLY A 259 -7.17 -4.87 20.52
N VAL A 260 -8.16 -4.35 21.22
CA VAL A 260 -8.87 -4.98 22.35
C VAL A 260 -10.38 -4.93 22.15
N GLY A 261 -10.93 -3.78 21.76
CA GLY A 261 -12.33 -3.65 21.31
C GLY A 261 -12.47 -3.63 19.79
N SER A 262 -11.41 -3.27 19.05
CA SER A 262 -11.28 -3.62 17.64
C SER A 262 -10.70 -5.04 17.48
N SER A 263 -10.61 -5.51 16.24
CA SER A 263 -9.81 -6.69 15.89
C SER A 263 -8.38 -6.58 16.45
N ARG A 264 -7.79 -7.73 16.80
CA ARG A 264 -6.46 -7.81 17.42
C ARG A 264 -5.40 -7.08 16.59
N ASP A 265 -5.43 -7.30 15.28
CA ASP A 265 -4.73 -6.50 14.30
C ASP A 265 -5.73 -5.43 13.83
N PRO A 266 -5.59 -4.17 14.29
CA PRO A 266 -6.62 -3.15 14.15
C PRO A 266 -6.52 -2.48 12.78
N ILE A 267 -6.67 -3.26 11.70
CA ILE A 267 -6.73 -2.71 10.34
C ILE A 267 -7.81 -1.63 10.29
N GLY A 268 -7.52 -0.52 9.61
CA GLY A 268 -8.33 0.70 9.63
C GLY A 268 -7.97 1.70 10.73
N ALA A 269 -7.08 1.36 11.67
CA ALA A 269 -6.59 2.35 12.62
C ALA A 269 -5.81 3.47 11.92
N VAL A 270 -6.03 4.71 12.35
CA VAL A 270 -5.33 5.90 11.84
C VAL A 270 -4.41 6.43 12.93
N ILE A 271 -3.14 6.61 12.60
CA ILE A 271 -2.08 7.07 13.48
C ILE A 271 -1.73 8.49 13.05
N SER A 272 -1.63 9.40 14.01
CA SER A 272 -1.15 10.76 13.74
C SER A 272 -0.11 11.17 14.76
N SER A 273 0.98 11.75 14.28
CA SER A 273 2.10 12.18 15.13
C SER A 273 2.68 13.51 14.63
N PRO A 274 3.03 14.46 15.52
CA PRO A 274 3.80 15.62 15.13
C PRO A 274 5.20 15.19 14.65
N PHE A 275 5.65 15.75 13.54
CA PHE A 275 7.00 15.57 13.04
C PHE A 275 7.46 16.85 12.36
N ARG A 276 8.52 17.47 12.88
CA ARG A 276 9.00 18.80 12.48
C ARG A 276 7.87 19.84 12.51
N ASP A 277 7.54 20.44 11.38
CA ASP A 277 6.52 21.50 11.22
C ASP A 277 5.14 20.96 10.77
N ARG A 278 4.96 19.64 10.67
CA ARG A 278 3.71 19.01 10.23
C ARG A 278 3.22 17.93 11.17
N ARG A 279 2.01 17.45 10.91
CA ARG A 279 1.55 16.14 11.39
C ARG A 279 1.72 15.13 10.26
N ILE A 280 2.28 13.98 10.58
CA ILE A 280 2.27 12.82 9.68
C ILE A 280 1.10 11.92 10.04
N ILE A 281 0.45 11.38 9.02
CA ILE A 281 -0.60 10.37 9.14
C ILE A 281 -0.04 9.05 8.61
N ARG A 282 -0.38 7.95 9.30
CA ARG A 282 -0.09 6.58 8.86
C ARG A 282 -1.31 5.72 9.12
N PHE A 283 -1.45 4.63 8.38
CA PHE A 283 -2.58 3.73 8.48
C PHE A 283 -2.14 2.33 8.88
N ALA A 284 -2.90 1.70 9.77
CA ALA A 284 -2.84 0.26 9.92
C ALA A 284 -3.58 -0.37 8.73
N LYS A 285 -2.82 -0.75 7.70
CA LYS A 285 -3.31 -1.42 6.49
C LYS A 285 -2.81 -2.86 6.41
N SER A 286 -3.50 -3.69 5.63
CA SER A 286 -3.10 -5.07 5.33
C SER A 286 -3.23 -5.36 3.85
N GLY A 287 -2.55 -6.40 3.37
CA GLY A 287 -2.30 -6.57 1.95
C GLY A 287 -1.26 -5.56 1.48
N ALA A 288 -1.40 -5.15 0.21
CA ALA A 288 -0.49 -4.31 -0.56
C ALA A 288 0.72 -5.00 -1.20
N GLY A 289 1.28 -4.33 -2.20
CA GLY A 289 2.24 -4.85 -3.15
C GLY A 289 1.61 -5.80 -4.16
N TYR A 290 2.37 -6.82 -4.56
CA TYR A 290 1.93 -7.87 -5.48
C TYR A 290 2.23 -9.23 -4.85
N MET A 291 1.18 -9.96 -4.46
CA MET A 291 1.26 -11.29 -3.83
C MET A 291 2.30 -11.38 -2.68
N SER A 292 2.43 -10.30 -1.91
CA SER A 292 3.45 -10.12 -0.87
C SER A 292 2.85 -9.37 0.32
N GLN A 293 3.59 -9.27 1.43
CA GLN A 293 3.17 -8.51 2.62
C GLN A 293 4.42 -7.93 3.30
N SER A 294 4.38 -6.64 3.60
CA SER A 294 5.43 -5.96 4.38
C SER A 294 5.23 -6.17 5.89
N ASP A 295 6.25 -5.85 6.67
CA ASP A 295 6.15 -5.79 8.13
C ASP A 295 4.96 -4.90 8.55
N PRO A 296 4.06 -5.37 9.42
CA PRO A 296 2.89 -4.60 9.84
C PRO A 296 3.22 -3.46 10.82
N ARG A 297 4.47 -3.37 11.32
CA ARG A 297 4.89 -2.28 12.20
C ARG A 297 4.88 -0.96 11.44
N ILE A 298 4.17 0.02 11.97
CA ILE A 298 4.08 1.37 11.41
C ILE A 298 5.31 2.17 11.83
N VAL A 299 5.96 2.81 10.88
CA VAL A 299 7.19 3.59 11.12
C VAL A 299 6.87 5.07 11.24
N ILE A 300 7.33 5.67 12.35
CA ILE A 300 7.28 7.12 12.60
C ILE A 300 8.72 7.61 12.75
N PRO A 301 9.23 8.45 11.83
CA PRO A 301 10.59 8.98 11.94
C PRO A 301 10.74 9.86 13.20
N LEU A 302 11.94 9.85 13.79
CA LEU A 302 12.27 10.64 14.97
C LEU A 302 12.94 11.96 14.59
N ASP A 303 12.65 13.02 15.32
CA ASP A 303 13.42 14.27 15.27
C ASP A 303 14.55 14.22 16.32
N SER A 304 15.72 14.81 16.04
CA SER A 304 16.90 14.70 16.92
C SER A 304 16.72 15.36 18.28
N ASP A 305 15.81 16.34 18.35
CA ASP A 305 15.69 17.24 19.48
C ASP A 305 14.46 16.92 20.37
N ALA A 306 13.71 15.86 20.03
CA ALA A 306 12.54 15.43 20.79
C ALA A 306 12.93 14.45 21.91
N ASP A 307 12.46 14.69 23.14
CA ASP A 307 12.58 13.72 24.24
C ASP A 307 11.45 12.68 24.23
N SER A 308 10.30 13.06 23.68
CA SER A 308 9.09 12.22 23.60
C SER A 308 8.34 12.49 22.32
N VAL A 309 7.67 11.47 21.79
CA VAL A 309 6.79 11.56 20.63
C VAL A 309 5.35 11.33 21.07
N GLU A 310 4.47 12.24 20.66
CA GLU A 310 3.03 12.05 20.80
C GLU A 310 2.52 11.21 19.63
N VAL A 311 1.86 10.09 19.93
CA VAL A 311 1.23 9.23 18.95
C VAL A 311 -0.26 9.14 19.27
N ALA A 312 -1.08 9.81 18.47
CA ALA A 312 -2.53 9.71 18.56
C ALA A 312 -3.03 8.59 17.65
N VAL A 313 -3.90 7.73 18.16
CA VAL A 313 -4.48 6.58 17.46
C VAL A 313 -6.00 6.69 17.48
N ASN A 314 -6.59 6.72 16.28
CA ASN A 314 -8.01 6.50 16.08
C ASN A 314 -8.19 5.00 15.81
N TRP A 315 -8.83 4.30 16.73
CA TRP A 315 -9.04 2.86 16.64
C TRP A 315 -10.32 2.53 15.87
N PRO A 316 -10.39 1.39 15.18
CA PRO A 316 -11.62 0.92 14.51
C PRO A 316 -12.83 0.77 15.44
N SER A 317 -12.60 0.67 16.75
CA SER A 317 -13.68 0.65 17.76
C SER A 317 -14.37 2.00 17.98
N GLY A 318 -13.86 3.07 17.36
CA GLY A 318 -14.25 4.46 17.62
C GLY A 318 -13.57 5.09 18.84
N ARG A 319 -12.57 4.42 19.45
CA ARG A 319 -11.74 5.04 20.49
C ARG A 319 -10.69 5.95 19.88
N HIS A 320 -10.43 7.06 20.57
CA HIS A 320 -9.38 8.01 20.24
C HIS A 320 -8.45 8.14 21.45
N GLU A 321 -7.20 7.72 21.28
CA GLU A 321 -6.22 7.67 22.37
C GLU A 321 -4.91 8.35 21.98
N VAL A 322 -4.22 8.90 22.97
CA VAL A 322 -2.89 9.46 22.82
C VAL A 322 -1.89 8.71 23.67
N PHE A 323 -0.76 8.36 23.07
CA PHE A 323 0.38 7.73 23.70
C PHE A 323 1.55 8.71 23.67
N ARG A 324 2.25 8.83 24.81
CA ARG A 324 3.48 9.62 24.92
C ARG A 324 4.65 8.64 25.02
N GLU A 325 5.24 8.33 23.87
CA GLU A 325 6.34 7.37 23.79
C GLU A 325 7.68 8.10 23.97
N PRO A 326 8.70 7.47 24.58
CA PRO A 326 10.03 8.04 24.58
C PRO A 326 10.55 8.11 23.13
N ALA A 327 11.24 9.19 22.78
CA ALA A 327 11.82 9.39 21.45
C ALA A 327 13.10 8.57 21.25
N VAL A 328 12.98 7.25 21.40
CA VAL A 328 14.08 6.29 21.27
C VAL A 328 13.77 5.36 20.11
N ALA A 329 14.70 5.23 19.18
CA ALA A 329 14.54 4.31 18.06
C ALA A 329 14.33 2.89 18.56
N GLY A 330 13.25 2.23 18.13
CA GLY A 330 12.81 1.05 18.84
C GLY A 330 11.44 0.54 18.44
N ASP A 331 11.08 -0.60 19.02
CA ASP A 331 9.77 -1.20 18.89
C ASP A 331 8.88 -0.73 20.05
N HIS A 332 7.71 -0.20 19.72
CA HIS A 332 6.75 0.31 20.70
C HIS A 332 5.42 -0.38 20.49
N VAL A 333 4.85 -0.94 21.57
CA VAL A 333 3.59 -1.67 21.51
C VAL A 333 2.49 -0.80 22.10
N LEU A 334 1.60 -0.29 21.25
CA LEU A 334 0.45 0.50 21.68
C LEU A 334 -0.75 -0.43 21.79
N VAL A 335 -1.33 -0.50 22.98
CA VAL A 335 -2.47 -1.37 23.27
C VAL A 335 -3.71 -0.51 23.47
N GLU A 336 -4.76 -0.81 22.73
CA GLU A 336 -6.04 -0.12 22.84
C GLU A 336 -6.58 -0.15 24.27
N GLY A 337 -6.99 1.01 24.78
CA GLY A 337 -7.46 1.21 26.15
C GLY A 337 -6.36 1.53 27.16
N ARG A 338 -5.10 1.67 26.73
CA ARG A 338 -3.97 2.05 27.59
C ARG A 338 -3.43 3.46 27.35
N GLY A 339 -3.96 4.17 26.35
CA GLY A 339 -3.59 5.56 26.10
C GLY A 339 -4.42 6.53 26.92
N GLU A 340 -4.02 7.80 26.89
CA GLU A 340 -4.82 8.90 27.43
C GLU A 340 -5.99 9.18 26.48
N LYS A 341 -7.21 9.40 27.00
CA LYS A 341 -8.34 9.76 26.14
C LYS A 341 -8.10 11.12 25.50
N PHE A 342 -8.26 11.20 24.18
CA PHE A 342 -8.31 12.48 23.50
C PHE A 342 -9.62 13.18 23.88
N HIS A 343 -9.53 14.39 24.45
CA HIS A 343 -10.68 15.17 24.92
C HIS A 343 -11.19 16.14 23.86
#